data_AF-A0A6I9LAX1-F1
#
_entry.id   AF-A0A6I9LAX1-F1
#
_cell.length_a   1.000
_cell.length_b   1.000
_cell.length_c   1.000
_cell.angle_alpha   90.00
_cell.angle_beta   90.00
_cell.angle_gamma   90.00
#
_symmetry.space_group_name_H-M   'P 1'
#
loop_
_entity.id
_entity.type
_entity.pdbx_description
1 polymer ?
#
loop_
_entity_poly.entity_id
_entity_poly.type
_entity_poly.pdbx_seq_one_letter_code
_entity_poly.pdbx_strand_id
1 'polypeptide(L)'
;MAVRWTWAGKSCLLLALLTLAYILVELSVSTLYASPGAGQARELGPRRLSDLETREEDLSQPLYLKPPADSHALGEWGRASKLQLSQGELKQQEELIERYAINIYVSDKISLHRHIEDKRMPECKAKKFHYRSLPTTSVVIAFYNEAWSTLLRTIHSVLETSPAVLLKEIILVDDLSDRVYLKGQLETYISNLERVRLIRTNKREGLVRARLIGATFATGDVLTFLDCHCECNTGWLEPLLERISTDETAIVCPVIDTIDWNTFEFYMQTGEPMIGGFDWRLTFQWHSVPKHERDRRTSRIDPIRSPTMAGGLFAVSKKYFQYLGTYDTGMEVWGGENLELSFRVWQCGGKLEIHPCSHVGHVFPKRAPYARPNFLQNTARAAEVWMDEYKEHFYNRNPPARKEAYGDISERKLLRERLKCKSFDWYLKNVFSNLHVPEDRPGWHGAIRSMGISSECLDYNAPDNNPTGANLSLFGCHGQGGNQFFEYTSNKEIRFNSVTELCAEVPEQKNHVGMQNCPKDGLPTPVSIIWHFKEDGTIFHPHTGLCLSAFRTAEGRPSVQMKTCNALDKNQLWSFER
;
A
#
# COMPACT_ATOMS: atom_id res chain seq x y z
N MET A 1 34.57 69.50 -48.69
CA MET A 1 34.88 69.41 -47.24
C MET A 1 33.73 68.66 -46.57
N ALA A 2 33.90 67.36 -46.31
CA ALA A 2 32.91 66.53 -45.63
C ALA A 2 33.47 66.19 -44.24
N VAL A 3 32.78 66.67 -43.19
CA VAL A 3 33.18 66.47 -41.79
C VAL A 3 32.84 65.03 -41.39
N ARG A 4 33.87 64.19 -41.17
CA ARG A 4 33.70 62.83 -40.62
C ARG A 4 33.46 62.91 -39.12
N TRP A 5 32.27 62.55 -38.68
CA TRP A 5 31.93 62.37 -37.27
C TRP A 5 32.52 61.06 -36.77
N THR A 6 33.32 61.12 -35.69
CA THR A 6 33.89 59.94 -35.03
C THR A 6 32.80 59.18 -34.26
N TRP A 7 33.01 57.87 -34.06
CA TRP A 7 32.10 56.96 -33.37
C TRP A 7 31.66 57.47 -31.98
N ALA A 8 32.56 58.17 -31.27
CA ALA A 8 32.26 58.79 -29.97
C ALA A 8 31.16 59.87 -30.06
N GLY A 9 31.11 60.65 -31.14
CA GLY A 9 30.09 61.69 -31.35
C GLY A 9 28.70 61.12 -31.57
N LYS A 10 28.59 59.93 -32.18
CA LYS A 10 27.30 59.24 -32.38
C LYS A 10 26.77 58.63 -31.09
N SER A 11 27.65 58.10 -30.24
CA SER A 11 27.26 57.57 -28.92
C SER A 11 26.80 58.65 -27.95
N CYS A 12 27.45 59.83 -27.95
CA CYS A 12 27.01 60.96 -27.13
C CYS A 12 25.66 61.52 -27.57
N LEU A 13 25.39 61.55 -28.89
CA LEU A 13 24.09 62.01 -29.41
C LEU A 13 22.95 61.05 -29.01
N LEU A 14 23.23 59.73 -29.03
CA LEU A 14 22.25 58.71 -28.66
C LEU A 14 21.93 58.75 -27.16
N LEU A 15 22.95 58.94 -26.31
CA LEU A 15 22.76 59.12 -24.87
C LEU A 15 21.96 60.37 -24.55
N ALA A 16 22.25 61.49 -25.24
CA ALA A 16 21.52 62.74 -25.06
C ALA A 16 20.04 62.59 -25.43
N LEU A 17 19.73 61.89 -26.53
CA LEU A 17 18.35 61.61 -26.95
C LEU A 17 17.61 60.70 -25.96
N LEU A 18 18.27 59.68 -25.41
CA LEU A 18 17.69 58.78 -24.41
C LEU A 18 17.43 59.51 -23.09
N THR A 19 18.32 60.40 -22.65
CA THR A 19 18.09 61.24 -21.46
C THR A 19 16.96 62.24 -21.66
N LEU A 20 16.83 62.81 -22.86
CA LEU A 20 15.74 63.74 -23.17
C LEU A 20 14.37 63.02 -23.18
N ALA A 21 14.33 61.79 -23.74
CA ALA A 21 13.15 60.95 -23.73
C ALA A 21 12.74 60.53 -22.32
N TYR A 22 13.70 60.18 -21.47
CA TYR A 22 13.43 59.85 -20.06
C TYR A 22 12.87 61.05 -19.28
N ILE A 23 13.43 62.25 -19.47
CA ILE A 23 12.93 63.49 -18.83
C ILE A 23 11.51 63.82 -19.31
N LEU A 24 11.19 63.61 -20.59
CA LEU A 24 9.85 63.83 -21.13
C LEU A 24 8.81 62.84 -20.56
N VAL A 25 9.21 61.59 -20.29
CA VAL A 25 8.34 60.59 -19.63
C VAL A 25 8.10 60.94 -18.16
N GLU A 26 9.12 61.36 -17.41
CA GLU A 26 8.98 61.84 -16.03
C GLU A 26 8.08 63.09 -15.92
N LEU A 27 8.20 64.04 -16.85
CA LEU A 27 7.38 65.26 -16.89
C LEU A 27 5.91 64.98 -17.28
N SER A 28 5.64 63.92 -18.03
CA SER A 28 4.27 63.51 -18.41
C SER A 28 3.59 62.68 -17.33
N VAL A 29 4.34 61.92 -16.54
CA VAL A 29 3.80 61.20 -15.36
C VAL A 29 3.52 62.18 -14.21
N SER A 30 4.34 63.22 -14.05
CA SER A 30 4.18 64.24 -13.00
C SER A 30 3.02 65.22 -13.24
N THR A 31 2.54 65.33 -14.48
CA THR A 31 1.39 66.19 -14.85
C THR A 31 0.04 65.49 -14.78
N LEU A 32 0.02 64.16 -14.58
CA LEU A 32 -1.21 63.37 -14.37
C LEU A 32 -1.65 63.26 -12.91
N TYR A 33 -0.83 63.71 -11.95
CA TYR A 33 -1.14 63.72 -10.52
C TYR A 33 -1.10 65.14 -9.93
N ALA A 34 -1.86 66.08 -10.50
CA ALA A 34 -2.09 67.38 -9.87
C ALA A 34 -3.47 68.01 -10.19
N SER A 35 -4.35 67.92 -9.18
CA SER A 35 -5.32 68.96 -8.78
C SER A 35 -6.72 68.99 -9.47
N PRO A 36 -7.70 69.81 -9.00
CA PRO A 36 -8.55 69.60 -7.82
C PRO A 36 -10.05 69.81 -8.15
N GLY A 37 -10.99 69.48 -7.24
CA GLY A 37 -12.37 69.95 -7.40
C GLY A 37 -13.40 69.35 -6.45
N ALA A 38 -13.79 70.14 -5.45
CA ALA A 38 -14.89 69.86 -4.53
C ALA A 38 -16.26 70.19 -5.16
N GLY A 39 -17.29 69.44 -4.75
CA GLY A 39 -18.67 69.94 -4.68
C GLY A 39 -19.73 69.17 -5.46
N GLN A 40 -20.38 68.19 -4.81
CA GLN A 40 -21.85 68.18 -4.66
C GLN A 40 -22.31 67.11 -3.66
N ALA A 41 -23.07 67.55 -2.68
CA ALA A 41 -23.65 66.74 -1.62
C ALA A 41 -24.74 65.79 -2.16
N ARG A 42 -24.69 64.53 -1.72
CA ARG A 42 -25.85 63.65 -1.62
C ARG A 42 -25.75 62.88 -0.31
N GLU A 43 -26.65 63.21 0.62
CA GLU A 43 -26.87 62.47 1.85
C GLU A 43 -27.19 61.00 1.55
N LEU A 44 -26.32 60.11 2.01
CA LEU A 44 -26.62 58.70 2.22
C LEU A 44 -26.36 58.44 3.70
N GLY A 45 -27.44 58.10 4.42
CA GLY A 45 -27.42 57.88 5.87
C GLY A 45 -26.44 56.80 6.32
N PRO A 46 -26.13 56.75 7.63
CA PRO A 46 -25.09 55.89 8.16
C PRO A 46 -25.53 54.42 8.09
N ARG A 47 -25.08 53.71 7.06
CA ARG A 47 -25.03 52.25 7.11
C ARG A 47 -23.97 51.88 8.14
N ARG A 48 -24.48 51.33 9.24
CA ARG A 48 -23.77 50.65 10.33
C ARG A 48 -22.40 50.12 9.92
N LEU A 49 -21.37 50.76 10.47
CA LEU A 49 -20.01 50.27 10.53
C LEU A 49 -19.87 49.34 11.75
N SER A 50 -20.70 48.29 11.82
CA SER A 50 -20.77 47.40 13.00
C SER A 50 -20.75 45.90 12.71
N ASP A 51 -20.50 45.45 11.48
CA ASP A 51 -20.47 44.01 11.14
C ASP A 51 -19.14 43.57 10.49
N LEU A 52 -18.02 44.23 10.82
CA LEU A 52 -16.69 43.62 10.67
C LEU A 52 -16.38 42.86 11.97
N GLU A 53 -17.22 41.88 12.29
CA GLU A 53 -16.76 40.74 13.07
C GLU A 53 -15.60 40.14 12.28
N THR A 54 -14.44 40.09 12.91
CA THR A 54 -13.29 39.29 12.47
C THR A 54 -13.75 37.85 12.41
N ARG A 55 -14.35 37.43 11.28
CA ARG A 55 -14.52 36.01 10.97
C ARG A 55 -13.12 35.44 10.95
N GLU A 56 -12.75 34.70 12.00
CA GLU A 56 -11.56 33.86 11.97
C GLU A 56 -11.63 33.05 10.68
N GLU A 57 -10.64 33.24 9.82
CA GLU A 57 -10.53 32.52 8.55
C GLU A 57 -10.43 31.03 8.85
N ASP A 58 -11.43 30.25 8.43
CA ASP A 58 -11.44 28.81 8.62
C ASP A 58 -10.44 28.15 7.65
N LEU A 59 -9.20 28.00 8.13
CA LEU A 59 -8.11 27.40 7.36
C LEU A 59 -8.30 25.89 7.11
N SER A 60 -9.31 25.26 7.69
CA SER A 60 -9.65 23.86 7.42
C SER A 60 -10.45 23.68 6.12
N GLN A 61 -10.98 24.78 5.55
CA GLN A 61 -11.85 24.72 4.38
C GLN A 61 -11.14 24.09 3.16
N PRO A 62 -11.74 23.11 2.48
CA PRO A 62 -11.19 22.52 1.26
C PRO A 62 -11.29 23.48 0.07
N LEU A 63 -10.61 23.15 -1.02
CA LEU A 63 -10.62 23.97 -2.24
C LEU A 63 -12.01 23.98 -2.91
N TYR A 64 -12.70 22.85 -2.86
CA TYR A 64 -14.07 22.69 -3.35
C TYR A 64 -14.95 22.17 -2.22
N LEU A 65 -16.17 22.70 -2.09
CA LEU A 65 -17.15 22.20 -1.14
C LEU A 65 -17.99 21.12 -1.80
N LYS A 66 -18.24 20.02 -1.08
CA LYS A 66 -19.21 19.02 -1.51
C LYS A 66 -20.59 19.67 -1.68
N PRO A 67 -21.36 19.28 -2.72
CA PRO A 67 -22.78 19.56 -2.76
C PRO A 67 -23.47 19.02 -1.49
N PRO A 68 -24.62 19.56 -1.07
CA PRO A 68 -25.35 19.01 0.08
C PRO A 68 -25.63 17.51 -0.09
N ALA A 69 -25.47 16.75 0.98
CA ALA A 69 -25.73 15.30 0.97
C ALA A 69 -27.20 15.02 0.63
N ASP A 70 -27.44 14.05 -0.26
CA ASP A 70 -28.77 13.58 -0.60
C ASP A 70 -28.95 12.15 -0.07
N SER A 71 -29.73 12.01 1.00
CA SER A 71 -29.97 10.70 1.64
C SER A 71 -30.65 9.67 0.74
N HIS A 72 -31.25 10.09 -0.38
CA HIS A 72 -31.87 9.23 -1.37
C HIS A 72 -30.93 8.88 -2.54
N ALA A 73 -29.80 9.58 -2.69
CA ALA A 73 -28.81 9.28 -3.70
C ALA A 73 -28.12 7.93 -3.43
N LEU A 74 -27.84 7.20 -4.51
CA LEU A 74 -27.22 5.88 -4.45
C LEU A 74 -25.83 5.97 -3.81
N GLY A 75 -25.59 5.16 -2.78
CA GLY A 75 -24.29 5.05 -2.13
C GLY A 75 -23.90 6.23 -1.24
N GLU A 76 -24.82 7.18 -0.97
CA GLU A 76 -24.58 8.30 -0.07
C GLU A 76 -24.25 7.81 1.35
N TRP A 77 -23.30 8.49 2.00
CA TRP A 77 -22.69 8.11 3.29
C TRP A 77 -21.87 6.81 3.25
N GLY A 78 -21.53 6.31 2.06
CA GLY A 78 -20.79 5.06 1.89
C GLY A 78 -21.64 3.80 2.10
N ARG A 79 -22.96 3.90 2.01
CA ARG A 79 -23.87 2.74 2.17
C ARG A 79 -23.80 1.80 0.95
N ALA A 80 -24.04 0.51 1.18
CA ALA A 80 -24.11 -0.48 0.11
C ALA A 80 -25.14 -0.09 -0.96
N SER A 81 -24.72 -0.15 -2.21
CA SER A 81 -25.55 0.13 -3.38
C SER A 81 -25.90 -1.16 -4.09
N LYS A 82 -27.20 -1.42 -4.25
CA LYS A 82 -27.72 -2.53 -5.06
C LYS A 82 -28.77 -2.00 -6.02
N LEU A 83 -28.65 -2.39 -7.28
CA LEU A 83 -29.56 -1.99 -8.35
C LEU A 83 -30.44 -3.16 -8.73
N GLN A 84 -31.72 -2.89 -8.97
CA GLN A 84 -32.60 -3.84 -9.68
C GLN A 84 -32.42 -3.60 -11.18
N LEU A 85 -31.85 -4.58 -11.86
CA LEU A 85 -31.42 -4.45 -13.25
C LEU A 85 -32.26 -5.33 -14.17
N SER A 86 -32.58 -4.82 -15.36
CA SER A 86 -33.10 -5.64 -16.46
C SER A 86 -32.02 -6.58 -16.99
N GLN A 87 -32.41 -7.59 -17.78
CA GLN A 87 -31.46 -8.55 -18.39
C GLN A 87 -30.38 -7.87 -19.24
N GLY A 88 -30.72 -6.80 -19.96
CA GLY A 88 -29.76 -6.03 -20.76
C GLY A 88 -28.75 -5.26 -19.90
N GLU A 89 -29.18 -4.73 -18.76
CA GLU A 89 -28.32 -4.00 -17.82
C GLU A 89 -27.44 -4.94 -16.99
N LEU A 90 -27.95 -6.11 -16.61
CA LEU A 90 -27.16 -7.17 -15.98
C LEU A 90 -25.96 -7.57 -16.85
N LYS A 91 -26.19 -7.76 -18.15
CA LYS A 91 -25.12 -8.06 -19.09
C LYS A 91 -24.06 -6.95 -19.15
N GLN A 92 -24.47 -5.68 -19.16
CA GLN A 92 -23.53 -4.55 -19.13
C GLN A 92 -22.72 -4.52 -17.83
N GLN A 93 -23.36 -4.81 -16.70
CA GLN A 93 -22.68 -4.93 -15.41
C GLN A 93 -21.64 -6.05 -15.42
N GLU A 94 -21.99 -7.23 -15.92
CA GLU A 94 -21.07 -8.37 -16.02
C GLU A 94 -19.86 -8.06 -16.91
N GLU A 95 -20.07 -7.46 -18.09
CA GLU A 95 -19.00 -7.04 -19.01
C GLU A 95 -18.02 -6.05 -18.36
N LEU A 96 -18.55 -5.10 -17.56
CA LEU A 96 -17.72 -4.12 -16.85
C LEU A 96 -16.95 -4.77 -15.69
N ILE A 97 -17.57 -5.68 -14.93
CA ILE A 97 -16.89 -6.44 -13.87
C ILE A 97 -15.78 -7.30 -14.45
N GLU A 98 -16.01 -7.95 -15.59
CA GLU A 98 -14.98 -8.78 -16.23
C GLU A 98 -13.76 -7.95 -16.65
N ARG A 99 -14.02 -6.74 -17.18
CA ARG A 99 -13.00 -5.81 -17.67
C ARG A 99 -12.18 -5.13 -16.57
N TYR A 100 -12.83 -4.68 -15.49
CA TYR A 100 -12.18 -3.86 -14.45
C TYR A 100 -11.98 -4.59 -13.12
N ALA A 101 -12.54 -5.79 -12.96
CA ALA A 101 -12.63 -6.50 -11.67
C ALA A 101 -13.34 -5.69 -10.56
N ILE A 102 -14.09 -4.65 -10.95
CA ILE A 102 -14.86 -3.74 -10.11
C ILE A 102 -16.22 -3.53 -10.79
N ASN A 103 -17.29 -3.39 -10.02
CA ASN A 103 -18.62 -3.10 -10.53
C ASN A 103 -18.74 -1.62 -10.95
N ILE A 104 -18.11 -1.29 -12.07
CA ILE A 104 -18.12 0.06 -12.63
C ILE A 104 -19.53 0.51 -13.01
N TYR A 105 -20.41 -0.43 -13.37
CA TYR A 105 -21.82 -0.11 -13.62
C TYR A 105 -22.47 0.56 -12.39
N VAL A 106 -22.23 0.03 -11.19
CA VAL A 106 -22.69 0.65 -9.94
C VAL A 106 -21.93 1.95 -9.67
N SER A 107 -20.61 1.96 -9.84
CA SER A 107 -19.78 3.17 -9.68
C SER A 107 -20.29 4.35 -10.51
N ASP A 108 -20.67 4.12 -11.77
CA ASP A 108 -21.13 5.16 -12.69
C ASP A 108 -22.47 5.79 -12.27
N LYS A 109 -23.23 5.12 -11.38
CA LYS A 109 -24.50 5.61 -10.81
C LYS A 109 -24.33 6.26 -9.43
N ILE A 110 -23.16 6.10 -8.81
CA ILE A 110 -22.83 6.73 -7.53
C ILE A 110 -22.19 8.09 -7.80
N SER A 111 -22.58 9.11 -7.02
CA SER A 111 -22.02 10.46 -7.15
C SER A 111 -20.48 10.46 -7.08
N LEU A 112 -19.84 11.30 -7.90
CA LEU A 112 -18.40 11.55 -7.80
C LEU A 112 -18.04 12.37 -6.55
N HIS A 113 -19.05 12.97 -5.91
CA HIS A 113 -18.92 13.90 -4.79
C HIS A 113 -19.53 13.34 -3.49
N ARG A 114 -19.82 12.04 -3.43
CA ARG A 114 -20.53 11.43 -2.28
C ARG A 114 -19.81 11.70 -0.96
N HIS A 115 -20.57 11.72 0.12
CA HIS A 115 -20.07 11.81 1.48
C HIS A 115 -19.76 10.42 2.01
N ILE A 116 -18.81 10.35 2.95
CA ILE A 116 -18.52 9.18 3.77
C ILE A 116 -18.89 9.55 5.20
N GLU A 117 -19.61 8.66 5.88
CA GLU A 117 -19.97 8.86 7.29
C GLU A 117 -18.70 8.82 8.16
N ASP A 118 -18.44 9.87 8.94
CA ASP A 118 -17.28 9.90 9.82
C ASP A 118 -17.51 9.02 11.05
N LYS A 119 -17.01 7.78 11.01
CA LYS A 119 -17.07 6.80 12.12
C LYS A 119 -15.75 6.67 12.88
N ARG A 120 -14.82 7.62 12.72
CA ARG A 120 -13.56 7.64 13.49
C ARG A 120 -13.82 7.71 14.98
N MET A 121 -12.82 7.28 15.75
CA MET A 121 -12.81 7.43 17.21
C MET A 121 -13.10 8.89 17.61
N PRO A 122 -13.92 9.15 18.64
CA PRO A 122 -14.33 10.51 19.04
C PRO A 122 -13.15 11.47 19.27
N GLU A 123 -12.04 10.97 19.79
CA GLU A 123 -10.84 11.76 20.05
C GLU A 123 -10.20 12.30 18.77
N CYS A 124 -10.33 11.59 17.64
CA CYS A 124 -9.88 12.09 16.33
C CYS A 124 -10.72 13.29 15.86
N LYS A 125 -12.03 13.28 16.14
CA LYS A 125 -12.94 14.38 15.79
C LYS A 125 -12.70 15.63 16.63
N ALA A 126 -12.23 15.44 17.86
CA ALA A 126 -11.91 16.52 18.79
C ALA A 126 -10.51 17.13 18.57
N LYS A 127 -9.66 16.49 17.77
CA LYS A 127 -8.28 16.94 17.53
C LYS A 127 -8.28 18.26 16.77
N LYS A 128 -7.49 19.23 17.24
CA LYS A 128 -7.30 20.54 16.61
C LYS A 128 -5.91 20.62 15.98
N PHE A 129 -5.80 21.31 14.84
CA PHE A 129 -4.57 21.43 14.10
C PHE A 129 -4.15 22.90 13.93
N HIS A 130 -2.85 23.15 13.99
CA HIS A 130 -2.27 24.46 13.71
C HIS A 130 -1.93 24.58 12.21
N TYR A 131 -2.93 24.88 11.39
CA TYR A 131 -2.82 24.85 9.92
C TYR A 131 -1.65 25.66 9.33
N ARG A 132 -1.31 26.81 9.92
CA ARG A 132 -0.21 27.67 9.42
C ARG A 132 1.19 27.08 9.61
N SER A 133 1.35 26.12 10.52
CA SER A 133 2.64 25.45 10.77
C SER A 133 2.76 24.09 10.11
N LEU A 134 1.66 23.57 9.53
CA LEU A 134 1.69 22.29 8.85
C LEU A 134 2.38 22.40 7.47
N PRO A 135 3.14 21.38 7.06
CA PRO A 135 3.76 21.35 5.74
C PRO A 135 2.71 21.26 4.64
N THR A 136 3.04 21.76 3.45
CA THR A 136 2.19 21.55 2.27
C THR A 136 2.42 20.16 1.67
N THR A 137 1.43 19.62 0.97
CA THR A 137 1.55 18.32 0.29
C THR A 137 1.28 18.42 -1.21
N SER A 138 2.03 17.65 -2.00
CA SER A 138 1.65 17.27 -3.36
C SER A 138 1.04 15.86 -3.31
N VAL A 139 -0.21 15.72 -3.72
CA VAL A 139 -0.87 14.40 -3.82
C VAL A 139 -0.53 13.81 -5.18
N VAL A 140 0.04 12.60 -5.21
CA VAL A 140 0.47 11.93 -6.46
C VAL A 140 -0.40 10.70 -6.69
N ILE A 141 -1.09 10.66 -7.83
CA ILE A 141 -2.00 9.59 -8.22
C ILE A 141 -1.57 9.03 -9.57
N ALA A 142 -0.89 7.88 -9.55
CA ALA A 142 -0.56 7.13 -10.75
C ALA A 142 -1.75 6.27 -11.17
N PHE A 143 -2.06 6.23 -12.47
CA PHE A 143 -3.17 5.42 -12.97
C PHE A 143 -2.83 4.74 -14.30
N TYR A 144 -3.48 3.60 -14.52
CA TYR A 144 -3.41 2.86 -15.78
C TYR A 144 -4.74 2.19 -16.05
N ASN A 145 -5.37 2.57 -17.16
CA ASN A 145 -6.63 1.97 -17.61
C ASN A 145 -7.73 1.97 -16.54
N GLU A 146 -7.67 2.91 -15.59
CA GLU A 146 -8.64 3.09 -14.52
C GLU A 146 -10.00 3.54 -15.08
N ALA A 147 -11.09 3.12 -14.46
CA ALA A 147 -12.41 3.56 -14.88
C ALA A 147 -12.64 5.06 -14.60
N TRP A 148 -13.46 5.68 -15.44
CA TRP A 148 -13.73 7.12 -15.37
C TRP A 148 -14.29 7.56 -14.01
N SER A 149 -15.31 6.86 -13.51
CA SER A 149 -15.98 7.22 -12.26
C SER A 149 -15.11 7.05 -11.02
N THR A 150 -14.30 5.99 -10.94
CA THR A 150 -13.38 5.76 -9.81
C THR A 150 -12.23 6.77 -9.79
N LEU A 151 -11.61 7.03 -10.95
CA LEU A 151 -10.55 8.04 -11.07
C LEU A 151 -11.04 9.42 -10.67
N LEU A 152 -12.17 9.87 -11.24
CA LEU A 152 -12.69 11.20 -10.93
C LEU A 152 -13.19 11.33 -9.50
N ARG A 153 -13.82 10.28 -8.93
CA ARG A 153 -14.23 10.28 -7.53
C ARG A 153 -13.03 10.40 -6.60
N THR A 154 -11.90 9.79 -6.94
CA THR A 154 -10.65 9.97 -6.19
C THR A 154 -10.18 11.43 -6.23
N ILE A 155 -10.15 12.05 -7.42
CA ILE A 155 -9.73 13.45 -7.60
C ILE A 155 -10.61 14.39 -6.79
N HIS A 156 -11.93 14.28 -6.95
CA HIS A 156 -12.90 15.11 -6.22
C HIS A 156 -12.84 14.87 -4.72
N SER A 157 -12.72 13.61 -4.28
CA SER A 157 -12.58 13.30 -2.88
C SER A 157 -11.36 13.99 -2.25
N VAL A 158 -10.21 14.01 -2.92
CA VAL A 158 -9.02 14.75 -2.44
C VAL A 158 -9.29 16.25 -2.41
N LEU A 159 -9.82 16.83 -3.49
CA LEU A 159 -10.13 18.27 -3.60
C LEU A 159 -11.12 18.76 -2.55
N GLU A 160 -12.06 17.90 -2.15
CA GLU A 160 -13.19 18.22 -1.27
C GLU A 160 -12.96 17.88 0.20
N THR A 161 -11.87 17.17 0.52
CA THR A 161 -11.56 16.76 1.90
C THR A 161 -10.19 17.22 2.38
N SER A 162 -9.37 17.81 1.49
CA SER A 162 -8.07 18.35 1.83
C SER A 162 -8.15 19.85 2.05
N PRO A 163 -7.75 20.38 3.23
CA PRO A 163 -7.71 21.82 3.48
C PRO A 163 -6.89 22.55 2.41
N ALA A 164 -7.45 23.63 1.87
CA ALA A 164 -6.87 24.35 0.74
C ALA A 164 -5.49 24.92 1.06
N VAL A 165 -5.21 25.28 2.32
CA VAL A 165 -3.88 25.79 2.71
C VAL A 165 -2.79 24.71 2.74
N LEU A 166 -3.17 23.43 2.82
CA LEU A 166 -2.25 22.30 2.90
C LEU A 166 -2.05 21.62 1.53
N LEU A 167 -3.07 21.60 0.68
CA LEU A 167 -3.01 20.94 -0.63
C LEU A 167 -2.32 21.81 -1.68
N LYS A 168 -1.03 21.57 -1.96
CA LYS A 168 -0.27 22.31 -2.97
C LYS A 168 -0.77 22.02 -4.38
N GLU A 169 -0.88 20.74 -4.72
CA GLU A 169 -1.24 20.24 -6.05
C GLU A 169 -1.65 18.77 -6.00
N ILE A 170 -2.47 18.35 -6.96
CA ILE A 170 -2.75 16.95 -7.29
C ILE A 170 -2.05 16.66 -8.62
N ILE A 171 -1.16 15.69 -8.64
CA ILE A 171 -0.40 15.27 -9.81
C ILE A 171 -0.92 13.89 -10.24
N LEU A 172 -1.65 13.89 -11.35
CA LEU A 172 -2.10 12.69 -12.03
C LEU A 172 -1.00 12.22 -12.97
N VAL A 173 -0.66 10.93 -12.92
CA VAL A 173 0.34 10.33 -13.82
C VAL A 173 -0.32 9.21 -14.62
N ASP A 174 -0.62 9.48 -15.90
CA ASP A 174 -1.11 8.49 -16.86
C ASP A 174 0.07 7.59 -17.28
N ASP A 175 0.09 6.35 -16.80
CA ASP A 175 1.10 5.36 -17.13
C ASP A 175 0.76 4.61 -18.43
N LEU A 176 0.69 5.35 -19.53
CA LEU A 176 0.38 4.88 -20.88
C LEU A 176 -0.95 4.11 -20.97
N SER A 177 -2.04 4.68 -20.44
CA SER A 177 -3.38 4.09 -20.60
C SER A 177 -3.79 4.03 -22.07
N ASP A 178 -4.57 3.03 -22.46
CA ASP A 178 -5.11 2.85 -23.81
C ASP A 178 -6.59 3.26 -23.94
N ARG A 179 -7.28 3.49 -22.81
CA ARG A 179 -8.69 3.88 -22.81
C ARG A 179 -8.87 5.29 -23.38
N VAL A 180 -9.70 5.41 -24.41
CA VAL A 180 -9.94 6.66 -25.15
C VAL A 180 -10.40 7.81 -24.22
N TYR A 181 -11.25 7.51 -23.24
CA TYR A 181 -11.75 8.51 -22.29
C TYR A 181 -10.66 9.07 -21.37
N LEU A 182 -9.52 8.41 -21.21
CA LEU A 182 -8.38 8.91 -20.41
C LEU A 182 -7.48 9.88 -21.20
N LYS A 183 -7.79 10.15 -22.47
CA LYS A 183 -7.04 11.06 -23.35
C LYS A 183 -7.64 12.47 -23.32
N GLY A 184 -8.12 12.98 -24.46
CA GLY A 184 -8.63 14.35 -24.55
C GLY A 184 -9.81 14.63 -23.63
N GLN A 185 -10.68 13.64 -23.37
CA GLN A 185 -11.82 13.83 -22.46
C GLN A 185 -11.36 14.11 -21.02
N LEU A 186 -10.36 13.38 -20.52
CA LEU A 186 -9.80 13.62 -19.19
C LEU A 186 -9.15 15.00 -19.09
N GLU A 187 -8.36 15.41 -20.09
CA GLU A 187 -7.72 16.73 -20.14
C GLU A 187 -8.75 17.86 -20.08
N THR A 188 -9.81 17.79 -20.89
CA THR A 188 -10.89 18.79 -20.89
C THR A 188 -11.64 18.82 -19.57
N TYR A 189 -11.80 17.67 -18.90
CA TYR A 189 -12.48 17.63 -17.61
C TYR A 189 -11.67 18.32 -16.52
N ILE A 190 -10.38 17.95 -16.39
CA ILE A 190 -9.51 18.45 -15.33
C ILE A 190 -9.04 19.88 -15.56
N SER A 191 -9.13 20.43 -16.77
CA SER A 191 -8.73 21.83 -17.05
C SER A 191 -9.56 22.85 -16.26
N ASN A 192 -10.73 22.45 -15.75
CA ASN A 192 -11.59 23.28 -14.92
C ASN A 192 -11.30 23.12 -13.41
N LEU A 193 -10.38 22.23 -13.03
CA LEU A 193 -10.04 21.93 -11.64
C LEU A 193 -8.73 22.61 -11.26
N GLU A 194 -8.80 23.48 -10.25
CA GLU A 194 -7.65 24.15 -9.71
C GLU A 194 -6.69 23.15 -9.06
N ARG A 195 -5.39 23.41 -9.25
CA ARG A 195 -4.27 22.63 -8.67
C ARG A 195 -4.19 21.18 -9.15
N VAL A 196 -4.97 20.78 -10.16
CA VAL A 196 -4.85 19.46 -10.78
C VAL A 196 -3.92 19.54 -12.00
N ARG A 197 -2.92 18.68 -12.04
CA ARG A 197 -1.94 18.57 -13.11
C ARG A 197 -1.94 17.16 -13.66
N LEU A 198 -1.85 17.01 -14.97
CA LEU A 198 -1.73 15.71 -15.62
C LEU A 198 -0.37 15.59 -16.31
N ILE A 199 0.31 14.48 -16.02
CA ILE A 199 1.55 14.06 -16.65
C ILE A 199 1.27 12.74 -17.35
N ARG A 200 1.78 12.56 -18.56
CA ARG A 200 1.65 11.32 -19.32
C ARG A 200 3.02 10.72 -19.57
N THR A 201 3.16 9.42 -19.33
CA THR A 201 4.37 8.69 -19.71
C THR A 201 4.37 8.41 -21.22
N ASN A 202 5.55 8.27 -21.81
CA ASN A 202 5.73 7.93 -23.23
C ASN A 202 5.85 6.42 -23.48
N LYS A 203 5.96 5.64 -22.41
CA LYS A 203 6.00 4.17 -22.42
C LYS A 203 5.34 3.64 -21.13
N ARG A 204 5.06 2.34 -21.09
CA ARG A 204 4.56 1.66 -19.90
C ARG A 204 5.70 1.57 -18.87
N GLU A 205 5.62 2.40 -17.83
CA GLU A 205 6.65 2.51 -16.79
C GLU A 205 6.37 1.57 -15.60
N GLY A 206 5.09 1.32 -15.29
CA GLY A 206 4.68 0.61 -14.09
C GLY A 206 4.52 1.56 -12.89
N LEU A 207 3.83 1.06 -11.85
CA LEU A 207 3.40 1.85 -10.69
C LEU A 207 4.56 2.63 -10.05
N VAL A 208 5.67 1.94 -9.79
CA VAL A 208 6.86 2.50 -9.11
C VAL A 208 7.40 3.70 -9.88
N ARG A 209 7.72 3.52 -11.17
CA ARG A 209 8.31 4.58 -11.99
C ARG A 209 7.32 5.71 -12.28
N ALA A 210 6.03 5.41 -12.46
CA ALA A 210 4.99 6.43 -12.59
C ALA A 210 4.90 7.31 -11.33
N ARG A 211 4.93 6.71 -10.13
CA ARG A 211 4.98 7.47 -8.86
C ARG A 211 6.25 8.33 -8.75
N LEU A 212 7.40 7.83 -9.17
CA LEU A 212 8.66 8.58 -9.18
C LEU A 212 8.62 9.78 -10.14
N ILE A 213 7.98 9.63 -11.31
CA ILE A 213 7.74 10.74 -12.22
C ILE A 213 6.92 11.82 -11.50
N GLY A 214 5.77 11.46 -10.91
CA GLY A 214 4.96 12.40 -10.14
C GLY A 214 5.73 13.09 -9.00
N ALA A 215 6.52 12.31 -8.24
CA ALA A 215 7.35 12.82 -7.14
C ALA A 215 8.44 13.81 -7.61
N THR A 216 8.96 13.63 -8.83
CA THR A 216 9.95 14.52 -9.43
C THR A 216 9.35 15.90 -9.70
N PHE A 217 8.11 15.95 -10.22
CA PHE A 217 7.40 17.20 -10.54
C PHE A 217 6.70 17.87 -9.35
N ALA A 218 6.54 17.16 -8.23
CA ALA A 218 5.94 17.69 -7.01
C ALA A 218 6.73 18.86 -6.41
N THR A 219 6.03 19.86 -5.88
CA THR A 219 6.63 21.03 -5.23
C THR A 219 6.22 21.23 -3.78
N GLY A 220 5.32 20.39 -3.27
CA GLY A 220 4.97 20.34 -1.85
C GLY A 220 6.10 19.80 -0.98
N ASP A 221 6.07 20.16 0.30
CA ASP A 221 7.05 19.70 1.29
C ASP A 221 6.92 18.19 1.54
N VAL A 222 5.69 17.69 1.49
CA VAL A 222 5.31 16.28 1.64
C VAL A 222 4.79 15.72 0.32
N LEU A 223 5.15 14.46 0.04
CA LEU A 223 4.54 13.64 -1.00
C LEU A 223 3.48 12.77 -0.36
N THR A 224 2.25 12.83 -0.85
CA THR A 224 1.17 11.92 -0.44
C THR A 224 0.74 11.08 -1.63
N PHE A 225 1.06 9.80 -1.61
CA PHE A 225 0.66 8.87 -2.67
C PHE A 225 -0.71 8.30 -2.37
N LEU A 226 -1.57 8.25 -3.40
CA LEU A 226 -2.86 7.57 -3.38
C LEU A 226 -3.02 6.77 -4.67
N ASP A 227 -3.76 5.66 -4.59
CA ASP A 227 -4.20 4.94 -5.78
C ASP A 227 -5.43 5.62 -6.41
N CYS A 228 -5.72 5.32 -7.67
CA CYS A 228 -6.74 6.00 -8.48
C CYS A 228 -8.19 5.52 -8.27
N HIS A 229 -8.43 4.75 -7.22
CA HIS A 229 -9.75 4.26 -6.81
C HIS A 229 -9.87 4.34 -5.28
N CYS A 230 -9.65 5.54 -4.75
CA CYS A 230 -9.72 5.84 -3.33
C CYS A 230 -10.80 6.87 -3.01
N GLU A 231 -11.29 6.86 -1.77
CA GLU A 231 -12.19 7.89 -1.24
C GLU A 231 -11.73 8.28 0.17
N CYS A 232 -11.39 9.54 0.35
CA CYS A 232 -10.86 10.10 1.57
C CYS A 232 -11.98 10.42 2.56
N ASN A 233 -11.78 10.06 3.83
CA ASN A 233 -12.66 10.49 4.91
C ASN A 233 -12.38 11.96 5.28
N THR A 234 -13.33 12.60 5.97
CA THR A 234 -13.12 13.95 6.52
C THR A 234 -11.93 13.98 7.47
N GLY A 235 -11.05 14.98 7.34
CA GLY A 235 -9.89 15.16 8.22
C GLY A 235 -8.83 14.07 8.09
N TRP A 236 -8.68 13.46 6.90
CA TRP A 236 -7.70 12.40 6.65
C TRP A 236 -6.26 12.94 6.54
N LEU A 237 -6.08 14.18 6.09
CA LEU A 237 -4.77 14.68 5.67
C LEU A 237 -3.96 15.26 6.84
N GLU A 238 -4.62 16.04 7.70
CA GLU A 238 -3.98 16.75 8.80
C GLU A 238 -3.20 15.85 9.76
N PRO A 239 -3.70 14.66 10.18
CA PRO A 239 -2.95 13.77 11.04
C PRO A 239 -1.64 13.25 10.41
N LEU A 240 -1.63 13.07 9.09
CA LEU A 240 -0.42 12.63 8.36
C LEU A 240 0.63 13.75 8.36
N LEU A 241 0.20 14.97 8.02
CA LEU A 241 1.09 16.12 7.91
C LEU A 241 1.60 16.60 9.27
N GLU A 242 0.77 16.56 10.31
CA GLU A 242 1.18 16.86 11.69
C GLU A 242 2.22 15.86 12.20
N ARG A 243 2.06 14.58 11.89
CA ARG A 243 3.04 13.57 12.31
C ARG A 243 4.39 13.79 11.63
N ILE A 244 4.39 14.07 10.32
CA ILE A 244 5.61 14.36 9.56
C ILE A 244 6.26 15.67 10.00
N SER A 245 5.48 16.70 10.37
CA SER A 245 6.04 17.97 10.85
C SER A 245 6.78 17.80 12.18
N THR A 246 6.34 16.85 13.01
CA THR A 246 6.98 16.50 14.28
C THR A 246 8.22 15.62 14.08
N ASP A 247 8.22 14.78 13.04
CA ASP A 247 9.28 13.82 12.76
C ASP A 247 9.40 13.57 11.25
N GLU A 248 10.32 14.27 10.60
CA GLU A 248 10.48 14.23 9.14
C GLU A 248 10.89 12.84 8.60
N THR A 249 11.37 11.96 9.48
CA THR A 249 11.79 10.59 9.16
C THR A 249 10.65 9.58 9.21
N ALA A 250 9.46 10.01 9.63
CA ALA A 250 8.27 9.17 9.66
C ALA A 250 7.63 9.09 8.26
N ILE A 251 7.41 7.87 7.79
CA ILE A 251 6.48 7.58 6.70
C ILE A 251 5.15 7.18 7.34
N VAL A 252 4.09 7.91 7.00
CA VAL A 252 2.80 7.81 7.69
C VAL A 252 1.72 7.37 6.71
N CYS A 253 1.09 6.24 6.98
CA CYS A 253 0.00 5.67 6.21
C CYS A 253 -1.35 6.04 6.86
N PRO A 254 -2.40 6.29 6.05
CA PRO A 254 -3.76 6.22 6.57
C PRO A 254 -4.11 4.78 6.96
N VAL A 255 -5.13 4.62 7.80
CA VAL A 255 -5.90 3.39 7.86
C VAL A 255 -6.57 3.20 6.50
N ILE A 256 -6.30 2.06 5.87
CA ILE A 256 -6.89 1.70 4.59
C ILE A 256 -8.19 0.96 4.88
N ASP A 257 -9.31 1.61 4.59
CA ASP A 257 -10.62 1.02 4.71
C ASP A 257 -11.02 0.32 3.41
N THR A 258 -11.80 -0.75 3.50
CA THR A 258 -12.27 -1.46 2.31
C THR A 258 -13.47 -0.73 1.72
N ILE A 259 -13.40 -0.37 0.45
CA ILE A 259 -14.59 -0.09 -0.35
C ILE A 259 -14.91 -1.37 -1.14
N ASP A 260 -16.11 -1.90 -0.95
CA ASP A 260 -16.54 -3.12 -1.62
C ASP A 260 -16.55 -2.91 -3.15
N TRP A 261 -15.84 -3.76 -3.89
CA TRP A 261 -15.76 -3.63 -5.36
C TRP A 261 -17.12 -3.85 -6.05
N ASN A 262 -18.08 -4.51 -5.40
CA ASN A 262 -19.37 -4.85 -5.98
C ASN A 262 -20.47 -3.87 -5.58
N THR A 263 -20.57 -3.53 -4.29
CA THR A 263 -21.62 -2.68 -3.72
C THR A 263 -21.18 -1.24 -3.45
N PHE A 264 -19.88 -0.96 -3.51
CA PHE A 264 -19.28 0.33 -3.12
C PHE A 264 -19.59 0.76 -1.67
N GLU A 265 -19.93 -0.19 -0.80
CA GLU A 265 -20.03 0.04 0.64
C GLU A 265 -18.66 0.37 1.22
N PHE A 266 -18.60 1.39 2.09
CA PHE A 266 -17.38 1.82 2.76
C PHE A 266 -17.30 1.18 4.16
N TYR A 267 -16.39 0.23 4.34
CA TYR A 267 -16.16 -0.46 5.61
C TYR A 267 -15.08 0.26 6.43
N MET A 268 -15.49 1.29 7.15
CA MET A 268 -14.59 2.04 8.04
C MET A 268 -14.22 1.23 9.29
N GLN A 269 -12.93 1.12 9.59
CA GLN A 269 -12.43 0.57 10.85
C GLN A 269 -12.67 1.58 11.98
N THR A 270 -13.61 1.31 12.88
CA THR A 270 -14.02 2.27 13.94
C THR A 270 -13.21 2.18 15.23
N GLY A 271 -12.35 1.17 15.35
CA GLY A 271 -11.55 0.87 16.54
C GLY A 271 -10.05 0.88 16.26
N GLU A 272 -9.33 -0.04 16.91
CA GLU A 272 -7.91 -0.25 16.62
C GLU A 272 -7.75 -0.86 15.21
N PRO A 273 -6.99 -0.22 14.30
CA PRO A 273 -6.84 -0.73 12.94
C PRO A 273 -5.89 -1.93 12.89
N MET A 274 -5.98 -2.69 11.80
CA MET A 274 -4.94 -3.66 11.44
C MET A 274 -3.67 -2.94 10.98
N ILE A 275 -2.51 -3.56 11.20
CA ILE A 275 -1.21 -3.08 10.73
C ILE A 275 -0.57 -4.06 9.76
N GLY A 276 0.45 -3.60 9.04
CA GLY A 276 1.10 -4.37 7.99
C GLY A 276 2.27 -5.23 8.48
N GLY A 277 2.29 -6.48 8.04
CA GLY A 277 3.42 -7.42 8.13
C GLY A 277 3.66 -8.13 6.81
N PHE A 278 4.31 -9.29 6.86
CA PHE A 278 4.53 -10.18 5.71
C PHE A 278 4.60 -11.64 6.16
N ASP A 279 4.32 -12.56 5.23
CA ASP A 279 4.63 -13.99 5.39
C ASP A 279 5.99 -14.32 4.77
N TRP A 280 6.54 -15.51 5.04
CA TRP A 280 7.84 -15.90 4.48
C TRP A 280 7.83 -16.18 2.97
N ARG A 281 6.69 -16.04 2.27
CA ARG A 281 6.66 -15.93 0.79
C ARG A 281 6.86 -14.50 0.31
N LEU A 282 7.08 -13.57 1.26
CA LEU A 282 7.20 -12.13 1.04
C LEU A 282 5.95 -11.55 0.38
N THR A 283 4.79 -12.00 0.83
CA THR A 283 3.52 -11.35 0.53
C THR A 283 3.09 -10.50 1.72
N PHE A 284 2.56 -9.31 1.44
CA PHE A 284 2.03 -8.43 2.48
C PHE A 284 0.84 -9.10 3.19
N GLN A 285 0.81 -9.00 4.52
CA GLN A 285 -0.26 -9.53 5.35
C GLN A 285 -0.72 -8.51 6.38
N TRP A 286 -2.02 -8.47 6.66
CA TRP A 286 -2.56 -7.70 7.78
C TRP A 286 -2.47 -8.50 9.07
N HIS A 287 -2.09 -7.86 10.17
CA HIS A 287 -2.17 -8.46 11.50
C HIS A 287 -2.62 -7.43 12.56
N SER A 288 -3.11 -7.93 13.68
CA SER A 288 -3.51 -7.07 14.80
C SER A 288 -2.29 -6.43 15.46
N VAL A 289 -2.50 -5.26 16.07
CA VAL A 289 -1.46 -4.56 16.83
C VAL A 289 -0.99 -5.45 18.00
N PRO A 290 0.32 -5.70 18.15
CA PRO A 290 0.83 -6.49 19.26
C PRO A 290 0.74 -5.71 20.58
N LYS A 291 0.68 -6.44 21.71
CA LYS A 291 0.53 -5.83 23.03
C LYS A 291 1.61 -4.79 23.35
N HIS A 292 2.86 -5.05 23.01
CA HIS A 292 3.97 -4.14 23.29
C HIS A 292 3.80 -2.77 22.60
N GLU A 293 3.23 -2.74 21.38
CA GLU A 293 2.96 -1.50 20.65
C GLU A 293 1.75 -0.76 21.22
N ARG A 294 0.73 -1.49 21.72
CA ARG A 294 -0.38 -0.86 22.46
C ARG A 294 0.13 -0.18 23.73
N ASP A 295 0.94 -0.89 24.51
CA ASP A 295 1.45 -0.40 25.80
C ASP A 295 2.45 0.77 25.62
N ARG A 296 3.10 0.90 24.44
CA ARG A 296 3.99 2.02 24.10
C ARG A 296 3.23 3.34 23.89
N ARG A 297 2.00 3.27 23.39
CA ARG A 297 1.22 4.45 22.98
C ARG A 297 0.55 5.08 24.21
N THR A 298 0.49 6.41 24.24
CA THR A 298 -0.15 7.13 25.36
C THR A 298 -1.67 7.20 25.14
N SER A 299 -2.08 7.37 23.89
CA SER A 299 -3.48 7.38 23.46
C SER A 299 -3.72 6.36 22.35
N ARG A 300 -4.95 5.83 22.33
CA ARG A 300 -5.41 4.90 21.28
C ARG A 300 -5.57 5.54 19.90
N ILE A 301 -5.39 6.86 19.78
CA ILE A 301 -5.33 7.56 18.49
C ILE A 301 -3.91 7.95 18.05
N ASP A 302 -2.89 7.66 18.87
CA ASP A 302 -1.49 7.91 18.51
C ASP A 302 -1.08 7.06 17.31
N PRO A 303 -0.10 7.50 16.49
CA PRO A 303 0.46 6.68 15.41
C PRO A 303 0.93 5.31 15.91
N ILE A 304 0.65 4.28 15.11
CA ILE A 304 0.95 2.88 15.39
C ILE A 304 2.12 2.46 14.52
N ARG A 305 3.20 1.97 15.12
CA ARG A 305 4.33 1.43 14.36
C ARG A 305 3.89 0.19 13.58
N SER A 306 4.18 0.17 12.29
CA SER A 306 3.81 -0.90 11.37
C SER A 306 5.08 -1.52 10.76
N PRO A 307 5.31 -2.84 10.91
CA PRO A 307 6.45 -3.51 10.29
C PRO A 307 6.55 -3.28 8.78
N THR A 308 5.40 -3.27 8.09
CA THR A 308 5.31 -3.01 6.65
C THR A 308 4.15 -2.08 6.31
N MET A 309 4.12 -1.59 5.08
CA MET A 309 3.01 -0.84 4.50
C MET A 309 2.30 -1.68 3.43
N ALA A 310 1.00 -1.44 3.24
CA ALA A 310 0.30 -2.00 2.08
C ALA A 310 0.90 -1.48 0.76
N GLY A 311 1.36 -0.22 0.75
CA GLY A 311 2.14 0.40 -0.33
C GLY A 311 1.40 1.45 -1.15
N GLY A 312 0.09 1.28 -1.31
CA GLY A 312 -0.79 2.15 -2.10
C GLY A 312 -0.85 3.61 -1.63
N LEU A 313 -0.92 3.78 -0.31
CA LEU A 313 -1.33 5.02 0.34
C LEU A 313 -0.38 5.37 1.48
N PHE A 314 0.36 6.48 1.35
CA PHE A 314 1.24 6.99 2.41
C PHE A 314 1.66 8.44 2.14
N ALA A 315 2.03 9.15 3.20
CA ALA A 315 2.66 10.44 3.18
C ALA A 315 4.13 10.35 3.64
N VAL A 316 5.01 11.13 3.02
CA VAL A 316 6.44 11.20 3.38
C VAL A 316 7.01 12.57 3.03
N SER A 317 7.92 13.10 3.86
CA SER A 317 8.71 14.29 3.50
C SER A 317 9.42 14.08 2.16
N LYS A 318 9.25 15.00 1.21
CA LYS A 318 9.88 14.89 -0.13
C LYS A 318 11.40 14.75 -0.02
N LYS A 319 12.01 15.54 0.86
CA LYS A 319 13.46 15.52 1.12
C LYS A 319 13.89 14.18 1.70
N TYR A 320 13.13 13.67 2.67
CA TYR A 320 13.43 12.38 3.28
C TYR A 320 13.26 11.21 2.31
N PHE A 321 12.23 11.24 1.46
CA PHE A 321 12.04 10.25 0.41
C PHE A 321 13.21 10.23 -0.58
N GLN A 322 13.75 11.40 -0.96
CA GLN A 322 14.95 11.51 -1.78
C GLN A 322 16.20 11.01 -1.05
N TYR A 323 16.37 11.35 0.23
CA TYR A 323 17.47 10.89 1.07
C TYR A 323 17.52 9.36 1.18
N LEU A 324 16.36 8.71 1.34
CA LEU A 324 16.22 7.26 1.34
C LEU A 324 16.42 6.61 -0.04
N GLY A 325 16.76 7.36 -1.08
CA GLY A 325 16.93 6.82 -2.44
C GLY A 325 15.62 6.33 -3.06
N THR A 326 14.53 7.04 -2.77
CA THR A 326 13.19 6.89 -3.35
C THR A 326 12.71 5.44 -3.44
N TYR A 327 12.41 4.94 -4.65
CA TYR A 327 12.14 3.53 -4.91
C TYR A 327 13.29 2.90 -5.69
N ASP A 328 13.40 1.57 -5.64
CA ASP A 328 14.23 0.82 -6.57
C ASP A 328 13.63 0.90 -7.99
N THR A 329 14.29 1.64 -8.87
CA THR A 329 13.85 1.84 -10.27
C THR A 329 13.96 0.58 -11.12
N GLY A 330 14.65 -0.46 -10.63
CA GLY A 330 14.69 -1.77 -11.28
C GLY A 330 13.45 -2.64 -11.03
N MET A 331 12.51 -2.19 -10.18
CA MET A 331 11.23 -2.88 -10.00
C MET A 331 10.25 -2.55 -11.12
N GLU A 332 9.62 -3.59 -11.66
CA GLU A 332 8.74 -3.47 -12.82
C GLU A 332 7.27 -3.68 -12.46
N VAL A 333 6.40 -2.89 -13.10
CA VAL A 333 4.93 -3.01 -13.09
C VAL A 333 4.28 -2.88 -11.70
N TRP A 334 4.36 -3.92 -10.87
CA TRP A 334 3.69 -4.02 -9.57
C TRP A 334 4.32 -5.10 -8.67
N GLY A 335 4.39 -4.81 -7.37
CA GLY A 335 4.66 -5.79 -6.32
C GLY A 335 6.10 -5.76 -5.81
N GLY A 336 6.26 -6.02 -4.51
CA GLY A 336 7.56 -6.06 -3.81
C GLY A 336 8.06 -4.69 -3.33
N GLU A 337 7.64 -3.58 -3.96
CA GLU A 337 8.12 -2.24 -3.63
C GLU A 337 7.68 -1.77 -2.24
N ASN A 338 6.54 -2.24 -1.79
CA ASN A 338 5.97 -1.94 -0.47
C ASN A 338 6.80 -2.57 0.65
N LEU A 339 7.20 -3.83 0.50
CA LEU A 339 8.09 -4.52 1.45
C LEU A 339 9.50 -3.94 1.40
N GLU A 340 10.03 -3.70 0.20
CA GLU A 340 11.37 -3.14 0.01
C GLU A 340 11.54 -1.77 0.65
N LEU A 341 10.55 -0.87 0.46
CA LEU A 341 10.54 0.43 1.11
C LEU A 341 10.36 0.28 2.62
N SER A 342 9.52 -0.66 3.10
CA SER A 342 9.31 -0.90 4.52
C SER A 342 10.60 -1.33 5.23
N PHE A 343 11.31 -2.31 4.67
CA PHE A 343 12.59 -2.79 5.20
C PHE A 343 13.63 -1.67 5.21
N ARG A 344 13.77 -0.95 4.09
CA ARG A 344 14.67 0.21 3.99
C ARG A 344 14.38 1.26 5.06
N VAL A 345 13.12 1.69 5.20
CA VAL A 345 12.75 2.76 6.14
C VAL A 345 13.19 2.40 7.55
N TRP A 346 12.84 1.21 8.02
CA TRP A 346 13.18 0.76 9.36
C TRP A 346 14.68 0.55 9.54
N GLN A 347 15.32 -0.20 8.64
CA GLN A 347 16.74 -0.52 8.76
C GLN A 347 17.62 0.73 8.66
N CYS A 348 17.21 1.75 7.90
CA CYS A 348 17.97 2.98 7.69
C CYS A 348 17.58 4.12 8.66
N GLY A 349 16.87 3.80 9.76
CA GLY A 349 16.67 4.71 10.89
C GLY A 349 15.38 5.54 10.87
N GLY A 350 14.51 5.33 9.89
CA GLY A 350 13.17 5.92 9.84
C GLY A 350 12.13 5.16 10.67
N LYS A 351 10.88 5.61 10.53
CA LYS A 351 9.72 4.96 11.15
C LYS A 351 8.63 4.79 10.11
N LEU A 352 7.92 3.68 10.18
CA LEU A 352 6.73 3.43 9.39
C LEU A 352 5.54 3.30 10.32
N GLU A 353 4.54 4.16 10.12
CA GLU A 353 3.43 4.33 11.06
C GLU A 353 2.09 4.35 10.34
N ILE A 354 1.06 3.76 10.93
CA ILE A 354 -0.35 3.93 10.54
C ILE A 354 -0.99 4.91 11.50
N HIS A 355 -1.66 5.94 10.99
CA HIS A 355 -2.31 6.96 11.81
C HIS A 355 -3.82 6.70 11.97
N PRO A 356 -4.35 6.34 13.15
CA PRO A 356 -5.76 5.95 13.35
C PRO A 356 -6.80 7.05 13.09
N CYS A 357 -6.41 8.32 13.06
CA CYS A 357 -7.30 9.42 12.67
C CYS A 357 -7.35 9.71 11.16
N SER A 358 -6.46 9.12 10.38
CA SER A 358 -6.42 9.27 8.93
C SER A 358 -7.03 8.02 8.30
N HIS A 359 -8.13 8.20 7.56
CA HIS A 359 -8.87 7.10 6.94
C HIS A 359 -9.04 7.38 5.45
N VAL A 360 -8.67 6.42 4.62
CA VAL A 360 -8.88 6.46 3.18
C VAL A 360 -9.41 5.10 2.74
N GLY A 361 -10.61 5.11 2.16
CA GLY A 361 -11.19 3.92 1.55
C GLY A 361 -10.50 3.60 0.24
N HIS A 362 -10.29 2.32 -0.02
CA HIS A 362 -9.67 1.80 -1.23
C HIS A 362 -10.54 0.69 -1.81
N VAL A 363 -10.83 0.75 -3.11
CA VAL A 363 -11.59 -0.30 -3.80
C VAL A 363 -10.70 -1.50 -4.04
N PHE A 364 -10.80 -2.54 -3.20
CA PHE A 364 -10.05 -3.79 -3.40
C PHE A 364 -10.72 -4.61 -4.51
N PRO A 365 -10.10 -4.76 -5.70
CA PRO A 365 -10.74 -5.39 -6.83
C PRO A 365 -10.97 -6.89 -6.60
N LYS A 366 -11.96 -7.48 -7.29
CA LYS A 366 -12.29 -8.91 -7.21
C LYS A 366 -11.10 -9.83 -7.48
N ARG A 367 -10.22 -9.40 -8.38
CA ARG A 367 -8.98 -10.08 -8.81
C ARG A 367 -8.01 -9.02 -9.33
N ALA A 368 -6.75 -9.38 -9.59
CA ALA A 368 -5.82 -8.47 -10.24
C ALA A 368 -6.38 -7.98 -11.59
N PRO A 369 -6.56 -6.66 -11.80
CA PRO A 369 -7.18 -6.11 -13.01
C PRO A 369 -6.25 -6.10 -14.23
N TYR A 370 -4.96 -6.43 -14.03
CA TYR A 370 -3.94 -6.58 -15.06
C TYR A 370 -2.93 -7.65 -14.65
N ALA A 371 -2.15 -8.15 -15.62
CA ALA A 371 -1.11 -9.14 -15.35
C ALA A 371 -0.02 -8.58 -14.43
N ARG A 372 0.38 -9.37 -13.43
CA ARG A 372 1.41 -9.02 -12.43
C ARG A 372 2.60 -10.00 -12.50
N PRO A 373 3.28 -10.14 -13.66
CA PRO A 373 4.29 -11.18 -13.85
C PRO A 373 5.58 -10.90 -13.06
N ASN A 374 5.91 -9.64 -12.80
CA ASN A 374 7.18 -9.23 -12.18
C ASN A 374 7.19 -9.33 -10.65
N PHE A 375 6.10 -9.75 -10.00
CA PHE A 375 6.02 -9.80 -8.54
C PHE A 375 7.21 -10.57 -7.93
N LEU A 376 7.54 -11.75 -8.48
CA LEU A 376 8.59 -12.60 -7.93
C LEU A 376 9.99 -12.01 -8.13
N GLN A 377 10.24 -11.45 -9.32
CA GLN A 377 11.48 -10.75 -9.65
C GLN A 377 11.73 -9.56 -8.72
N ASN A 378 10.73 -8.68 -8.54
CA ASN A 378 10.83 -7.52 -7.65
C ASN A 378 11.04 -7.95 -6.19
N THR A 379 10.33 -8.99 -5.76
CA THR A 379 10.45 -9.53 -4.41
C THR A 379 11.85 -10.11 -4.16
N ALA A 380 12.44 -10.81 -5.14
CA ALA A 380 13.83 -11.26 -5.07
C ALA A 380 14.82 -10.08 -4.96
N ARG A 381 14.61 -8.97 -5.69
CA ARG A 381 15.41 -7.74 -5.52
C ARG A 381 15.35 -7.22 -4.07
N ALA A 382 14.16 -7.17 -3.48
CA ALA A 382 13.97 -6.75 -2.10
C ALA A 382 14.71 -7.68 -1.12
N ALA A 383 14.56 -8.99 -1.28
CA ALA A 383 15.21 -10.00 -0.44
C ALA A 383 16.74 -9.92 -0.51
N GLU A 384 17.30 -9.82 -1.73
CA GLU A 384 18.75 -9.77 -1.95
C GLU A 384 19.44 -8.52 -1.39
N VAL A 385 18.71 -7.40 -1.28
CA VAL A 385 19.27 -6.15 -0.76
C VAL A 385 19.09 -6.05 0.75
N TRP A 386 17.97 -6.50 1.32
CA TRP A 386 17.57 -6.11 2.67
C TRP A 386 17.51 -7.25 3.69
N MET A 387 17.38 -8.52 3.26
CA MET A 387 17.06 -9.63 4.17
C MET A 387 18.25 -10.44 4.68
N ASP A 388 19.48 -10.12 4.27
CA ASP A 388 20.69 -10.81 4.72
C ASP A 388 20.57 -12.34 4.55
N GLU A 389 20.87 -13.14 5.57
CA GLU A 389 20.72 -14.60 5.59
C GLU A 389 19.26 -15.07 5.57
N TYR A 390 18.31 -14.26 6.04
CA TYR A 390 16.89 -14.63 6.17
C TYR A 390 16.17 -14.77 4.84
N LYS A 391 16.76 -14.28 3.74
CA LYS A 391 16.25 -14.52 2.38
C LYS A 391 16.17 -16.01 2.04
N GLU A 392 16.96 -16.85 2.70
CA GLU A 392 16.91 -18.29 2.48
C GLU A 392 15.55 -18.88 2.88
N HIS A 393 14.91 -18.39 3.94
CA HIS A 393 13.55 -18.81 4.33
C HIS A 393 12.52 -18.54 3.22
N PHE A 394 12.67 -17.42 2.53
CA PHE A 394 11.86 -17.07 1.37
C PHE A 394 12.10 -18.01 0.20
N TYR A 395 13.37 -18.20 -0.16
CA TYR A 395 13.71 -19.08 -1.27
C TYR A 395 13.41 -20.55 -1.01
N ASN A 396 13.38 -20.98 0.25
CA ASN A 396 13.00 -22.35 0.62
C ASN A 396 11.50 -22.58 0.39
N ARG A 397 10.66 -21.60 0.77
CA ARG A 397 9.19 -21.67 0.59
C ARG A 397 8.73 -21.38 -0.84
N ASN A 398 9.55 -20.64 -1.59
CA ASN A 398 9.32 -20.33 -3.00
C ASN A 398 10.57 -20.63 -3.86
N PRO A 399 10.92 -21.92 -4.08
CA PRO A 399 12.10 -22.31 -4.86
C PRO A 399 12.22 -21.71 -6.26
N PRO A 400 11.13 -21.50 -7.04
CA PRO A 400 11.20 -20.80 -8.32
C PRO A 400 11.88 -19.43 -8.25
N ALA A 401 11.75 -18.71 -7.12
CA ALA A 401 12.35 -17.39 -6.93
C ALA A 401 13.88 -17.39 -7.05
N ARG A 402 14.56 -18.53 -6.79
CA ARG A 402 16.02 -18.64 -6.96
C ARG A 402 16.47 -18.52 -8.41
N LYS A 403 15.57 -18.83 -9.36
CA LYS A 403 15.84 -18.80 -10.80
C LYS A 403 15.42 -17.48 -11.46
N GLU A 404 14.80 -16.58 -10.70
CA GLU A 404 14.35 -15.29 -11.21
C GLU A 404 15.53 -14.39 -11.55
N ALA A 405 15.47 -13.78 -12.73
CA ALA A 405 16.48 -12.83 -13.18
C ALA A 405 16.22 -11.45 -12.56
N TYR A 406 16.55 -11.28 -11.28
CA TYR A 406 16.28 -10.04 -10.55
C TYR A 406 17.12 -8.83 -11.00
N GLY A 407 18.11 -9.02 -11.89
CA GLY A 407 18.89 -7.94 -12.50
C GLY A 407 19.96 -7.34 -11.56
N ASP A 408 20.51 -6.19 -11.94
CA ASP A 408 21.55 -5.52 -11.14
C ASP A 408 20.94 -4.78 -9.94
N ILE A 409 21.53 -5.00 -8.76
CA ILE A 409 21.15 -4.41 -7.48
C ILE A 409 22.31 -3.67 -6.81
N SER A 410 23.42 -3.47 -7.51
CA SER A 410 24.66 -2.87 -6.97
C SER A 410 24.42 -1.48 -6.39
N GLU A 411 23.68 -0.62 -7.10
CA GLU A 411 23.29 0.72 -6.63
C GLU A 411 22.47 0.66 -5.32
N ARG A 412 21.59 -0.35 -5.17
CA ARG A 412 20.77 -0.50 -3.96
C ARG A 412 21.60 -0.99 -2.77
N LYS A 413 22.58 -1.87 -3.00
CA LYS A 413 23.56 -2.29 -1.97
C LYS A 413 24.44 -1.12 -1.53
N LEU A 414 24.97 -0.33 -2.47
CA LEU A 414 25.73 0.88 -2.17
C LEU A 414 24.92 1.93 -1.39
N LEU A 415 23.62 2.07 -1.71
CA LEU A 415 22.71 2.92 -0.95
C LEU A 415 22.58 2.43 0.50
N ARG A 416 22.37 1.13 0.72
CA ARG A 416 22.28 0.52 2.06
C ARG A 416 23.54 0.78 2.88
N GLU A 417 24.71 0.64 2.28
CA GLU A 417 26.01 0.93 2.92
C GLU A 417 26.16 2.42 3.25
N ARG A 418 25.85 3.31 2.30
CA ARG A 418 25.95 4.76 2.46
C ARG A 418 25.08 5.28 3.61
N LEU A 419 23.87 4.76 3.72
CA LEU A 419 22.91 5.11 4.78
C LEU A 419 23.22 4.41 6.11
N LYS A 420 24.22 3.52 6.16
CA LYS A 420 24.62 2.76 7.36
C LYS A 420 23.45 2.01 7.98
N CYS A 421 22.63 1.37 7.15
CA CYS A 421 21.42 0.70 7.59
C CYS A 421 21.76 -0.54 8.43
N LYS A 422 20.86 -0.87 9.36
CA LYS A 422 20.96 -2.02 10.26
C LYS A 422 20.67 -3.34 9.52
N SER A 423 21.02 -4.46 10.15
CA SER A 423 20.76 -5.80 9.61
C SER A 423 19.28 -6.17 9.64
N PHE A 424 18.90 -7.21 8.91
CA PHE A 424 17.56 -7.77 8.96
C PHE A 424 17.27 -8.46 10.30
N ASP A 425 18.28 -9.06 10.93
CA ASP A 425 18.20 -9.55 12.32
C ASP A 425 17.73 -8.44 13.28
N TRP A 426 18.30 -7.24 13.14
CA TRP A 426 17.84 -6.08 13.93
C TRP A 426 16.38 -5.75 13.64
N TYR A 427 15.97 -5.77 12.37
CA TYR A 427 14.58 -5.52 11.98
C TYR A 427 13.62 -6.53 12.62
N LEU A 428 13.91 -7.83 12.52
CA LEU A 428 13.08 -8.87 13.13
C LEU A 428 12.99 -8.71 14.66
N LYS A 429 14.12 -8.44 15.34
CA LYS A 429 14.13 -8.31 16.80
C LYS A 429 13.50 -7.02 17.34
N ASN A 430 13.59 -5.91 16.60
CA ASN A 430 13.23 -4.58 17.12
C ASN A 430 11.96 -4.00 16.50
N VAL A 431 11.56 -4.48 15.33
CA VAL A 431 10.40 -3.98 14.59
C VAL A 431 9.32 -5.05 14.50
N PHE A 432 9.68 -6.28 14.12
CA PHE A 432 8.69 -7.35 13.89
C PHE A 432 8.92 -8.60 14.75
N SER A 433 9.11 -8.40 16.06
CA SER A 433 9.47 -9.46 17.01
C SER A 433 8.37 -10.50 17.25
N ASN A 434 7.18 -10.30 16.67
CA ASN A 434 6.06 -11.23 16.75
C ASN A 434 5.96 -12.17 15.54
N LEU A 435 6.75 -11.93 14.49
CA LEU A 435 6.87 -12.87 13.38
C LEU A 435 7.70 -14.06 13.83
N HIS A 436 7.13 -15.26 13.74
CA HIS A 436 7.89 -16.49 13.94
C HIS A 436 8.97 -16.58 12.86
N VAL A 437 10.21 -16.85 13.27
CA VAL A 437 11.34 -17.06 12.36
C VAL A 437 11.61 -18.56 12.27
N PRO A 438 11.42 -19.18 11.10
CA PRO A 438 11.72 -20.59 10.86
C PRO A 438 13.16 -20.95 11.19
N GLU A 439 13.40 -22.18 11.61
CA GLU A 439 14.75 -22.69 11.83
C GLU A 439 15.38 -23.13 10.50
N ASP A 440 14.57 -23.72 9.61
CA ASP A 440 14.96 -24.31 8.32
C ASP A 440 16.27 -25.11 8.42
N ARG A 441 16.38 -25.97 9.44
CA ARG A 441 17.60 -26.75 9.70
C ARG A 441 17.96 -27.61 8.48
N PRO A 442 19.25 -27.76 8.13
CA PRO A 442 19.66 -28.61 7.01
C PRO A 442 19.12 -30.04 7.13
N GLY A 443 18.44 -30.53 6.08
CA GLY A 443 17.83 -31.86 6.04
C GLY A 443 16.46 -31.98 6.72
N TRP A 444 15.93 -30.88 7.28
CA TRP A 444 14.68 -30.87 8.06
C TRP A 444 13.63 -29.89 7.53
N HIS A 445 13.73 -29.52 6.25
CA HIS A 445 12.73 -28.69 5.58
C HIS A 445 12.69 -29.04 4.09
N GLY A 446 11.56 -28.76 3.45
CA GLY A 446 11.32 -29.05 2.03
C GLY A 446 10.12 -29.97 1.84
N ALA A 447 10.12 -30.73 0.74
CA ALA A 447 9.09 -31.71 0.48
C ALA A 447 9.37 -33.01 1.24
N ILE A 448 8.33 -33.68 1.75
CA ILE A 448 8.47 -34.97 2.43
C ILE A 448 7.98 -36.07 1.50
N ARG A 449 8.91 -36.81 0.87
CA ARG A 449 8.62 -37.88 -0.09
C ARG A 449 8.35 -39.20 0.63
N SER A 450 7.37 -39.97 0.13
CA SER A 450 7.12 -41.35 0.55
C SER A 450 8.12 -42.33 -0.08
N MET A 451 8.69 -43.26 0.70
CA MET A 451 9.53 -44.33 0.16
C MET A 451 8.72 -45.52 -0.38
N GLY A 452 7.43 -45.61 -0.03
CA GLY A 452 6.52 -46.66 -0.50
C GLY A 452 5.83 -46.29 -1.82
N ILE A 453 5.31 -45.07 -1.92
CA ILE A 453 4.75 -44.51 -3.15
C ILE A 453 5.68 -43.40 -3.64
N SER A 454 6.80 -43.79 -4.25
CA SER A 454 7.95 -42.91 -4.50
C SER A 454 7.70 -41.72 -5.44
N SER A 455 6.58 -41.66 -6.14
CA SER A 455 6.17 -40.49 -6.93
C SER A 455 5.54 -39.38 -6.10
N GLU A 456 5.13 -39.67 -4.86
CA GLU A 456 4.26 -38.83 -4.05
C GLU A 456 4.98 -38.21 -2.85
N CYS A 457 4.62 -36.95 -2.59
CA CYS A 457 5.07 -36.16 -1.45
C CYS A 457 3.86 -35.82 -0.58
N LEU A 458 4.10 -35.55 0.71
CA LEU A 458 3.10 -34.96 1.58
C LEU A 458 2.61 -33.65 0.96
N ASP A 459 1.29 -33.46 0.97
CA ASP A 459 0.60 -32.34 0.35
C ASP A 459 -0.56 -31.88 1.22
N TYR A 460 -0.57 -30.59 1.55
CA TYR A 460 -1.65 -29.96 2.29
C TYR A 460 -2.30 -28.85 1.46
N ASN A 461 -3.53 -29.09 1.01
CA ASN A 461 -4.29 -28.16 0.20
C ASN A 461 -5.64 -27.85 0.87
N ALA A 462 -5.70 -26.73 1.60
CA ALA A 462 -6.89 -26.26 2.27
C ALA A 462 -7.61 -25.16 1.46
N PRO A 463 -8.94 -25.04 1.58
CA PRO A 463 -9.66 -23.89 1.06
C PRO A 463 -9.15 -22.58 1.70
N ASP A 464 -9.00 -21.52 0.91
CA ASP A 464 -8.48 -20.22 1.40
C ASP A 464 -9.28 -19.66 2.59
N ASN A 465 -10.59 -19.92 2.63
CA ASN A 465 -11.49 -19.46 3.70
C ASN A 465 -11.49 -20.37 4.95
N ASN A 466 -10.81 -21.51 4.91
CA ASN A 466 -10.66 -22.42 6.04
C ASN A 466 -9.29 -23.14 5.99
N PRO A 467 -8.21 -22.44 6.39
CA PRO A 467 -6.84 -22.98 6.31
C PRO A 467 -6.59 -24.24 7.14
N THR A 468 -7.44 -24.57 8.10
CA THR A 468 -7.37 -25.78 8.93
C THR A 468 -8.39 -26.85 8.52
N GLY A 469 -9.15 -26.62 7.44
CA GLY A 469 -10.30 -27.44 7.06
C GLY A 469 -9.98 -28.69 6.25
N ALA A 470 -8.75 -28.85 5.78
CA ALA A 470 -8.32 -30.02 5.02
C ALA A 470 -7.54 -31.01 5.91
N ASN A 471 -7.38 -32.22 5.39
CA ASN A 471 -6.49 -33.24 5.95
C ASN A 471 -5.21 -33.32 5.11
N LEU A 472 -4.11 -33.68 5.75
CA LEU A 472 -2.86 -34.00 5.06
C LEU A 472 -3.08 -35.18 4.10
N SER A 473 -2.50 -35.08 2.91
CA SER A 473 -2.67 -36.05 1.83
C SER A 473 -1.35 -36.30 1.10
N LEU A 474 -1.41 -37.01 -0.03
CA LEU A 474 -0.29 -37.22 -0.95
C LEU A 474 -0.62 -36.63 -2.31
N PHE A 475 0.38 -36.04 -2.94
CA PHE A 475 0.31 -35.58 -4.33
C PHE A 475 1.67 -35.74 -5.02
N GLY A 476 1.68 -35.72 -6.36
CA GLY A 476 2.91 -35.85 -7.13
C GLY A 476 3.95 -34.79 -6.74
N CYS A 477 5.16 -35.22 -6.39
CA CYS A 477 6.24 -34.32 -5.99
C CYS A 477 6.59 -33.35 -7.12
N HIS A 478 6.43 -32.04 -6.91
CA HIS A 478 6.68 -31.04 -7.95
C HIS A 478 7.87 -30.10 -7.66
N GLY A 479 8.39 -30.07 -6.42
CA GLY A 479 9.57 -29.28 -6.07
C GLY A 479 9.38 -27.76 -6.18
N GLN A 480 8.13 -27.29 -6.02
CA GLN A 480 7.79 -25.84 -6.13
C GLN A 480 7.50 -25.21 -4.75
N GLY A 481 7.73 -25.92 -3.65
CA GLY A 481 7.37 -25.48 -2.31
C GLY A 481 5.85 -25.44 -2.12
N GLY A 482 5.33 -24.33 -1.62
CA GLY A 482 3.88 -24.11 -1.51
C GLY A 482 3.17 -25.12 -0.61
N ASN A 483 2.20 -25.85 -1.16
CA ASN A 483 1.42 -26.91 -0.50
C ASN A 483 2.23 -28.16 -0.13
N GLN A 484 3.44 -28.31 -0.68
CA GLN A 484 4.35 -29.44 -0.38
C GLN A 484 5.53 -29.05 0.51
N PHE A 485 5.61 -27.81 0.99
CA PHE A 485 6.69 -27.39 1.87
C PHE A 485 6.33 -27.66 3.33
N PHE A 486 7.19 -28.41 4.01
CA PHE A 486 7.10 -28.68 5.44
C PHE A 486 8.43 -28.39 6.12
N GLU A 487 8.38 -28.11 7.41
CA GLU A 487 9.54 -27.95 8.28
C GLU A 487 9.39 -28.83 9.52
N TYR A 488 10.46 -29.54 9.90
CA TYR A 488 10.52 -30.26 11.17
C TYR A 488 11.38 -29.49 12.18
N THR A 489 10.75 -29.02 13.25
CA THR A 489 11.37 -28.08 14.21
C THR A 489 12.14 -28.80 15.32
N SER A 490 12.97 -28.06 16.06
CA SER A 490 13.64 -28.55 17.26
C SER A 490 12.66 -28.91 18.38
N ASN A 491 11.46 -28.30 18.37
CA ASN A 491 10.35 -28.61 19.26
C ASN A 491 9.53 -29.82 18.81
N LYS A 492 10.00 -30.57 17.81
CA LYS A 492 9.38 -31.79 17.30
C LYS A 492 8.01 -31.56 16.66
N GLU A 493 7.82 -30.42 16.01
CA GLU A 493 6.61 -30.09 15.28
C GLU A 493 6.85 -30.32 13.79
N ILE A 494 5.84 -30.80 13.05
CA ILE A 494 5.82 -30.75 11.59
C ILE A 494 4.99 -29.54 11.20
N ARG A 495 5.65 -28.48 10.74
CA ARG A 495 5.03 -27.22 10.36
C ARG A 495 4.75 -27.17 8.87
N PHE A 496 3.54 -26.76 8.52
CA PHE A 496 3.16 -26.32 7.19
C PHE A 496 3.14 -24.79 7.21
N ASN A 497 4.30 -24.17 7.02
CA ASN A 497 4.50 -22.73 7.23
C ASN A 497 4.91 -21.96 5.96
N SER A 498 4.39 -22.38 4.81
CA SER A 498 4.48 -21.60 3.57
C SER A 498 3.68 -20.30 3.64
N VAL A 499 2.46 -20.35 4.19
CA VAL A 499 1.51 -19.22 4.17
C VAL A 499 1.12 -18.78 5.58
N THR A 500 0.77 -19.75 6.42
CA THR A 500 0.34 -19.56 7.80
C THR A 500 1.12 -20.52 8.68
N GLU A 501 1.43 -20.17 9.92
CA GLU A 501 2.10 -21.07 10.86
C GLU A 501 1.14 -22.17 11.34
N LEU A 502 0.99 -23.22 10.53
CA LEU A 502 0.17 -24.39 10.86
C LEU A 502 1.06 -25.56 11.27
N CYS A 503 0.58 -26.31 12.26
CA CYS A 503 1.23 -27.48 12.82
C CYS A 503 0.36 -28.72 12.58
N ALA A 504 0.98 -29.78 12.08
CA ALA A 504 0.31 -31.05 11.82
C ALA A 504 -0.15 -31.67 13.15
N GLU A 505 -1.42 -32.07 13.21
CA GLU A 505 -2.02 -32.68 14.39
C GLU A 505 -2.69 -34.02 14.08
N VAL A 506 -2.77 -34.90 15.08
CA VAL A 506 -3.70 -36.03 15.06
C VAL A 506 -4.83 -35.76 16.04
N PRO A 507 -6.07 -35.51 15.57
CA PRO A 507 -7.20 -35.28 16.45
C PRO A 507 -7.51 -36.49 17.34
N GLU A 508 -8.08 -36.22 18.51
CA GLU A 508 -8.37 -37.26 19.50
C GLU A 508 -9.28 -38.37 18.93
N GLN A 509 -8.89 -39.63 19.13
CA GLN A 509 -9.59 -40.82 18.62
C GLN A 509 -9.77 -40.86 17.09
N LYS A 510 -8.97 -40.11 16.33
CA LYS A 510 -8.92 -40.15 14.87
C LYS A 510 -7.60 -40.74 14.36
N ASN A 511 -7.59 -41.11 13.09
CA ASN A 511 -6.43 -41.68 12.41
C ASN A 511 -6.04 -40.90 11.14
N HIS A 512 -6.62 -39.71 10.92
CA HIS A 512 -6.17 -38.77 9.90
C HIS A 512 -5.30 -37.68 10.54
N VAL A 513 -4.50 -37.01 9.72
CA VAL A 513 -3.66 -35.88 10.15
C VAL A 513 -4.31 -34.59 9.66
N GLY A 514 -4.63 -33.69 10.58
CA GLY A 514 -5.15 -32.35 10.31
C GLY A 514 -4.07 -31.28 10.49
N MET A 515 -4.48 -30.02 10.46
CA MET A 515 -3.64 -28.87 10.76
C MET A 515 -4.33 -27.97 11.79
N GLN A 516 -3.57 -27.48 12.77
CA GLN A 516 -4.01 -26.44 13.70
C GLN A 516 -3.01 -25.28 13.71
N ASN A 517 -3.39 -24.12 14.25
CA ASN A 517 -2.44 -23.03 14.45
C ASN A 517 -1.31 -23.48 15.38
N CYS A 518 -0.06 -23.23 14.99
CA CYS A 518 1.08 -23.51 15.86
C CYS A 518 1.01 -22.67 17.15
N PRO A 519 1.55 -23.19 18.26
CA PRO A 519 1.71 -22.41 19.48
C PRO A 519 2.63 -21.21 19.21
N LYS A 520 2.37 -20.09 19.90
CA LYS A 520 3.28 -18.94 19.87
C LYS A 520 4.61 -19.32 20.50
N ASP A 521 5.69 -18.69 20.04
CA ASP A 521 7.03 -18.92 20.55
C ASP A 521 7.09 -18.79 22.08
N GLY A 522 7.69 -19.78 22.73
CA GLY A 522 7.82 -19.87 24.19
C GLY A 522 6.59 -20.44 24.92
N LEU A 523 5.49 -20.73 24.24
CA LEU A 523 4.36 -21.46 24.83
C LEU A 523 4.55 -22.99 24.74
N PRO A 524 3.92 -23.77 25.64
CA PRO A 524 4.00 -25.22 25.60
C PRO A 524 3.43 -25.81 24.30
N THR A 525 4.16 -26.74 23.70
CA THR A 525 3.72 -27.52 22.53
C THR A 525 2.66 -28.55 22.94
N PRO A 526 1.44 -28.53 22.37
CA PRO A 526 0.43 -29.56 22.61
C PRO A 526 0.92 -30.97 22.26
N VAL A 527 0.55 -31.97 23.06
CA VAL A 527 0.98 -33.36 22.82
C VAL A 527 0.49 -33.95 21.49
N SER A 528 -0.61 -33.41 20.94
CA SER A 528 -1.21 -33.83 19.67
C SER A 528 -0.47 -33.35 18.42
N ILE A 529 0.54 -32.49 18.58
CA ILE A 529 1.37 -31.98 17.46
C ILE A 529 2.84 -32.38 17.58
N ILE A 530 3.17 -33.26 18.52
CA ILE A 530 4.53 -33.76 18.69
C ILE A 530 4.75 -34.94 17.74
N TRP A 531 5.80 -34.87 16.95
CA TRP A 531 6.20 -35.89 15.98
C TRP A 531 7.65 -36.30 16.23
N HIS A 532 7.94 -37.59 16.14
CA HIS A 532 9.30 -38.13 16.20
C HIS A 532 9.66 -38.61 14.81
N PHE A 533 10.45 -37.81 14.10
CA PHE A 533 11.06 -38.22 12.84
C PHE A 533 12.36 -38.98 13.16
N LYS A 534 12.34 -40.30 12.98
CA LYS A 534 13.44 -41.20 13.34
C LYS A 534 14.49 -41.29 12.21
N GLU A 535 15.69 -41.76 12.57
CA GLU A 535 16.80 -41.95 11.61
C GLU A 535 16.49 -42.96 10.50
N ASP A 536 15.61 -43.93 10.76
CA ASP A 536 15.15 -44.91 9.78
C ASP A 536 14.17 -44.34 8.73
N GLY A 537 13.71 -43.09 8.91
CA GLY A 537 12.70 -42.44 8.07
C GLY A 537 11.28 -42.56 8.60
N THR A 538 11.05 -43.23 9.73
CA THR A 538 9.71 -43.37 10.32
C THR A 538 9.25 -42.06 10.96
N ILE A 539 8.03 -41.63 10.63
CA ILE A 539 7.35 -40.51 11.30
C ILE A 539 6.39 -41.08 12.35
N PHE A 540 6.80 -41.03 13.62
CA PHE A 540 6.07 -41.56 14.77
C PHE A 540 5.33 -40.46 15.52
N HIS A 541 4.08 -40.70 15.92
CA HIS A 541 3.28 -39.78 16.73
C HIS A 541 3.11 -40.31 18.16
N PRO A 542 3.84 -39.78 19.17
CA PRO A 542 3.89 -40.35 20.51
C PRO A 542 2.54 -40.43 21.22
N HIS A 543 1.67 -39.43 21.04
CA HIS A 543 0.39 -39.37 21.77
C HIS A 543 -0.59 -40.48 21.36
N THR A 544 -0.57 -40.89 20.09
CA THR A 544 -1.42 -42.00 19.61
C THR A 544 -0.70 -43.35 19.60
N GLY A 545 0.64 -43.36 19.66
CA GLY A 545 1.43 -44.57 19.51
C GLY A 545 1.45 -45.12 18.07
N LEU A 546 1.03 -44.32 17.09
CA LEU A 546 0.91 -44.71 15.68
C LEU A 546 2.00 -44.05 14.82
N CYS A 547 2.23 -44.58 13.63
CA CYS A 547 3.15 -44.07 12.62
C CYS A 547 2.39 -43.60 11.37
N LEU A 548 2.91 -42.57 10.71
CA LEU A 548 2.35 -42.06 9.46
C LEU A 548 2.64 -43.03 8.32
N SER A 549 1.60 -43.52 7.64
CA SER A 549 1.71 -44.47 6.54
C SER A 549 1.06 -43.92 5.28
N ALA A 550 1.78 -44.00 4.16
CA ALA A 550 1.17 -43.88 2.83
C ALA A 550 0.21 -45.04 2.57
N PHE A 551 -0.86 -44.79 1.83
CA PHE A 551 -1.78 -45.82 1.34
C PHE A 551 -2.52 -45.33 0.09
N ARG A 552 -3.27 -46.22 -0.56
CA ARG A 552 -4.21 -45.86 -1.64
C ARG A 552 -5.65 -46.05 -1.17
N THR A 553 -6.52 -45.10 -1.49
CA THR A 553 -7.98 -45.22 -1.23
C THR A 553 -8.60 -46.31 -2.11
N ALA A 554 -9.87 -46.64 -1.88
CA ALA A 554 -10.61 -47.60 -2.71
C ALA A 554 -10.66 -47.17 -4.20
N GLU A 555 -10.61 -45.86 -4.48
CA GLU A 555 -10.54 -45.29 -5.82
C GLU A 555 -9.11 -45.20 -6.37
N GLY A 556 -8.11 -45.74 -5.67
CA GLY A 556 -6.70 -45.79 -6.10
C GLY A 556 -5.91 -44.50 -5.86
N ARG A 557 -6.50 -43.47 -5.24
CA ARG A 557 -5.83 -42.19 -4.96
C ARG A 557 -4.82 -42.34 -3.82
N PRO A 558 -3.58 -41.82 -3.94
CA PRO A 558 -2.61 -41.86 -2.86
C PRO A 558 -3.04 -40.91 -1.72
N SER A 559 -2.82 -41.32 -0.47
CA SER A 559 -3.12 -40.52 0.73
C SER A 559 -2.31 -41.03 1.93
N VAL A 560 -2.47 -40.39 3.10
CA VAL A 560 -1.82 -40.78 4.36
C VAL A 560 -2.81 -41.10 5.47
N GLN A 561 -2.41 -42.02 6.35
CA GLN A 561 -3.19 -42.40 7.54
C GLN A 561 -2.25 -42.82 8.66
N MET A 562 -2.68 -42.63 9.91
CA MET A 562 -2.01 -43.17 11.09
C MET A 562 -2.28 -44.68 11.22
N LYS A 563 -1.22 -45.49 11.27
CA LYS A 563 -1.28 -46.95 11.40
C LYS A 563 -0.32 -47.46 12.48
N THR A 564 -0.49 -48.71 12.91
CA THR A 564 0.46 -49.37 13.80
C THR A 564 1.86 -49.36 13.17
N CYS A 565 2.85 -48.97 13.97
CA CYS A 565 4.22 -48.82 13.51
C CYS A 565 4.83 -50.13 13.03
N ASN A 566 5.40 -50.13 11.83
CA ASN A 566 6.13 -51.24 11.24
C ASN A 566 7.30 -50.69 10.42
N ALA A 567 8.52 -50.76 10.96
CA ALA A 567 9.73 -50.24 10.31
C ALA A 567 10.10 -50.99 9.01
N LEU A 568 9.53 -52.17 8.75
CA LEU A 568 9.72 -52.91 7.50
C LEU A 568 8.75 -52.46 6.39
N ASP A 569 7.66 -51.75 6.74
CA ASP A 569 6.71 -51.23 5.77
C ASP A 569 7.25 -49.95 5.14
N LYS A 570 7.68 -50.03 3.88
CA LYS A 570 8.20 -48.89 3.13
C LYS A 570 7.22 -47.71 3.03
N ASN A 571 5.91 -47.96 3.17
CA ASN A 571 4.93 -46.88 3.18
C ASN A 571 5.00 -46.01 4.44
N GLN A 572 5.67 -46.48 5.50
CA GLN A 572 5.90 -45.72 6.73
C GLN A 572 7.26 -45.02 6.78
N LEU A 573 8.06 -45.16 5.72
CA LEU A 573 9.36 -44.53 5.60
C LEU A 573 9.26 -43.28 4.71
N TRP A 574 9.84 -42.19 5.20
CA TRP A 574 9.75 -40.85 4.62
C TRP A 574 11.12 -40.20 4.54
N SER A 575 11.31 -39.30 3.57
CA SER A 575 12.55 -38.53 3.43
C SER A 575 12.22 -37.08 3.09
N PHE A 576 12.97 -36.14 3.68
CA PHE A 576 12.98 -34.76 3.20
C PHE A 576 13.74 -34.67 1.88
N GLU A 577 13.25 -33.79 0.99
CA GLU A 577 13.87 -33.42 -0.27
C GLU A 577 13.90 -31.90 -0.43
N ARG A 578 14.98 -31.40 -1.03
CA ARG A 578 15.20 -29.99 -1.30
C ARG A 578 15.33 -29.72 -2.80
#